data_AF-A0A1A9ZKQ8-F1
#
_entry.id   AF-A0A1A9ZKQ8-F1
#
_cell.length_a   1.000
_cell.length_b   1.000
_cell.length_c   1.000
_cell.angle_alpha   90.00
_cell.angle_beta   90.00
_cell.angle_gamma   90.00
#
_symmetry.space_group_name_H-M   'P 1'
#
loop_
_entity.id
_entity.type
_entity.pdbx_description
1 polymer ?
#
loop_
_entity_poly.entity_id
_entity_poly.type
_entity_poly.pdbx_seq_one_letter_code
_entity_poly.pdbx_strand_id
1 'polypeptide(L)'
;MIKLLLVTVLMLGILSVQAEIDVQEEIAKFILLANECREEVGAKEADIQDLIHKHPSAGQEGKCLRACLMKKYEVLDANGKLVKSIALEHAKKFTSSDENKLKIAGTIIDMCSAMDTVSDTCEAAEQYSECFKKQADTYGITLEI
;
A
#
# COMPACT_ATOMS: atom_id res chain seq x y z
N MET A 1 22.68 40.66 -2.56
CA MET A 1 22.85 39.44 -1.75
C MET A 1 21.50 38.85 -1.31
N ILE A 2 20.57 39.62 -0.73
CA ILE A 2 19.22 39.15 -0.34
C ILE A 2 18.37 38.63 -1.52
N LYS A 3 18.42 39.28 -2.69
CA LYS A 3 17.73 38.80 -3.92
C LYS A 3 18.23 37.43 -4.43
N LEU A 4 19.51 37.09 -4.18
CA LEU A 4 20.07 35.80 -4.59
C LEU A 4 19.66 34.68 -3.63
N LEU A 5 19.50 35.02 -2.34
CA LEU A 5 19.06 34.10 -1.28
C LEU A 5 17.56 33.72 -1.38
N LEU A 6 16.71 34.62 -1.86
CA LEU A 6 15.28 34.34 -2.05
C LEU A 6 15.01 33.41 -3.24
N VAL A 7 15.80 33.53 -4.31
CA VAL A 7 15.67 32.68 -5.50
C VAL A 7 16.16 31.26 -5.24
N THR A 8 17.19 31.08 -4.40
CA THR A 8 17.68 29.75 -4.04
C THR A 8 16.71 28.99 -3.13
N VAL A 9 16.04 29.67 -2.19
CA VAL A 9 14.99 29.06 -1.34
C VAL A 9 13.76 28.63 -2.15
N LEU A 10 13.35 29.42 -3.16
CA LEU A 10 12.24 29.05 -4.04
C LEU A 10 12.56 27.84 -4.94
N MET A 11 13.79 27.72 -5.44
CA MET A 11 14.19 26.58 -6.30
C MET A 11 14.37 25.27 -5.52
N LEU A 12 14.83 25.33 -4.26
CA LEU A 12 14.91 24.17 -3.38
C LEU A 12 13.52 23.63 -2.99
N GLY A 13 12.51 24.50 -2.87
CA GLY A 13 11.14 24.10 -2.54
C GLY A 13 10.38 23.40 -3.68
N ILE A 14 10.81 23.55 -4.94
CA ILE A 14 10.10 22.94 -6.09
C ILE A 14 10.40 21.43 -6.19
N LEU A 15 11.59 20.99 -5.76
CA LEU A 15 11.99 19.58 -5.85
C LEU A 15 11.31 18.69 -4.80
N SER A 16 11.05 19.22 -3.61
CA SER A 16 10.31 18.49 -2.55
C SER A 16 8.82 18.36 -2.85
N VAL A 17 8.24 19.35 -3.55
CA VAL A 17 6.79 19.40 -3.82
C VAL A 17 6.33 18.30 -4.78
N GLN A 18 7.12 17.89 -5.77
CA GLN A 18 6.68 16.89 -6.76
C GLN A 18 6.45 15.50 -6.14
N ALA A 19 7.38 15.05 -5.28
CA ALA A 19 7.28 13.73 -4.65
C ALA A 19 6.12 13.63 -3.64
N GLU A 20 5.79 14.73 -2.96
CA GLU A 20 4.64 14.81 -2.06
C GLU A 20 3.31 14.74 -2.83
N ILE A 21 3.23 15.39 -4.00
CA ILE A 21 2.04 15.36 -4.86
C ILE A 21 1.75 13.94 -5.37
N ASP A 22 2.77 13.23 -5.82
CA ASP A 22 2.61 11.89 -6.41
C ASP A 22 2.09 10.87 -5.37
N VAL A 23 2.52 10.96 -4.10
CA VAL A 23 2.04 10.08 -3.02
C VAL A 23 0.59 10.38 -2.67
N GLN A 24 0.19 11.65 -2.64
CA GLN A 24 -1.19 12.06 -2.36
C GLN A 24 -2.17 11.53 -3.42
N GLU A 25 -1.75 11.52 -4.70
CA GLU A 25 -2.54 10.92 -5.77
C GLU A 25 -2.75 9.41 -5.56
N GLU A 26 -1.69 8.68 -5.18
CA GLU A 26 -1.79 7.24 -4.90
C GLU A 26 -2.64 6.92 -3.66
N ILE A 27 -2.60 7.76 -2.62
CA ILE A 27 -3.50 7.67 -1.45
C ILE A 27 -4.95 7.92 -1.87
N ALA A 28 -5.22 8.96 -2.65
CA ALA A 28 -6.56 9.26 -3.13
C ALA A 28 -7.13 8.11 -3.99
N LYS A 29 -6.28 7.54 -4.86
CA LYS A 29 -6.61 6.35 -5.64
C LYS A 29 -6.88 5.14 -4.76
N PHE A 30 -6.07 4.93 -3.71
CA PHE A 30 -6.27 3.84 -2.76
C PHE A 30 -7.64 3.93 -2.09
N ILE A 31 -8.02 5.11 -1.60
CA ILE A 31 -9.32 5.35 -0.96
C ILE A 31 -10.46 5.15 -1.95
N LEU A 32 -10.33 5.65 -3.19
CA LEU A 32 -11.33 5.46 -4.24
C LEU A 32 -11.58 3.97 -4.51
N LEU A 33 -10.52 3.21 -4.78
CA LEU A 33 -10.61 1.78 -5.08
C LEU A 33 -11.09 0.96 -3.87
N ALA A 34 -10.73 1.36 -2.65
CA ALA A 34 -11.24 0.74 -1.44
C ALA A 34 -12.76 0.92 -1.33
N ASN A 35 -13.28 2.12 -1.62
CA ASN A 35 -14.73 2.37 -1.63
C ASN A 35 -15.45 1.58 -2.73
N GLU A 36 -14.89 1.49 -3.94
CA GLU A 36 -15.45 0.62 -4.99
C GLU A 36 -15.51 -0.85 -4.54
N CYS A 37 -14.41 -1.35 -3.98
CA CYS A 37 -14.34 -2.71 -3.47
C CYS A 37 -15.31 -2.95 -2.31
N ARG A 38 -15.56 -1.96 -1.46
CA ARG A 38 -16.57 -2.04 -0.39
C ARG A 38 -17.94 -2.39 -0.96
N GLU A 39 -18.36 -1.66 -2.00
CA GLU A 39 -19.64 -1.90 -2.66
C GLU A 39 -19.67 -3.27 -3.37
N GLU A 40 -18.59 -3.64 -4.06
CA GLU A 40 -18.50 -4.91 -4.80
C GLU A 40 -18.62 -6.15 -3.90
N VAL A 41 -18.03 -6.11 -2.70
CA VAL A 41 -17.98 -7.26 -1.79
C VAL A 41 -19.00 -7.18 -0.64
N GLY A 42 -19.81 -6.11 -0.59
CA GLY A 42 -20.80 -5.89 0.47
C GLY A 42 -20.19 -5.60 1.84
N ALA A 43 -18.98 -5.05 1.89
CA ALA A 43 -18.33 -4.67 3.14
C ALA A 43 -18.97 -3.41 3.74
N LYS A 44 -18.71 -3.18 5.03
CA LYS A 44 -19.21 -2.02 5.77
C LYS A 44 -18.16 -0.93 5.83
N GLU A 45 -18.58 0.27 6.19
CA GLU A 45 -17.65 1.38 6.42
C GLU A 45 -16.61 1.05 7.50
N ALA A 46 -16.98 0.26 8.51
CA ALA A 46 -16.03 -0.22 9.53
C ALA A 46 -14.87 -1.03 8.92
N ASP A 47 -15.11 -1.80 7.85
CA ASP A 47 -14.05 -2.57 7.18
C ASP A 47 -13.06 -1.66 6.43
N ILE A 48 -13.52 -0.52 5.92
CA ILE A 48 -12.66 0.53 5.36
C ILE A 48 -11.80 1.17 6.45
N GLN A 49 -12.40 1.45 7.61
CA GLN A 49 -11.66 1.99 8.74
C GLN A 49 -10.59 1.01 9.22
N ASP A 50 -10.90 -0.28 9.31
CA ASP A 50 -9.90 -1.29 9.65
C ASP A 50 -8.79 -1.38 8.60
N LEU A 51 -9.12 -1.26 7.31
CA LEU A 51 -8.12 -1.21 6.23
C LEU A 51 -7.17 0.00 6.37
N ILE A 52 -7.72 1.20 6.55
CA ILE A 52 -6.94 2.46 6.67
C ILE A 52 -6.03 2.43 7.90
N HIS A 53 -6.56 1.98 9.04
CA HIS A 53 -5.78 1.85 10.28
C HIS A 53 -4.91 0.60 10.32
N LYS A 54 -4.94 -0.21 9.26
CA LYS A 54 -4.19 -1.47 9.13
C LYS A 54 -4.47 -2.43 10.28
N HIS A 55 -5.71 -2.43 10.78
CA HIS A 55 -6.18 -3.48 11.66
C HIS A 55 -6.45 -4.74 10.84
N PRO A 56 -6.42 -5.94 11.46
CA PRO A 56 -6.93 -7.15 10.83
C PRO A 56 -8.41 -7.01 10.48
N SER A 57 -8.87 -7.73 9.46
CA SER A 57 -10.30 -7.79 9.15
C SER A 57 -11.10 -8.48 10.24
N ALA A 58 -12.22 -7.90 10.66
CA ALA A 58 -13.13 -8.53 11.63
C ALA A 58 -14.03 -9.62 11.03
N GLY A 59 -14.20 -9.65 9.70
CA GLY A 59 -15.15 -10.53 9.01
C GLY A 59 -14.75 -10.86 7.58
N GLN A 60 -15.56 -11.72 6.94
CA GLN A 60 -15.29 -12.21 5.58
C GLN A 60 -15.32 -11.09 4.54
N GLU A 61 -16.28 -10.18 4.66
CA GLU A 61 -16.46 -9.06 3.74
C GLU A 61 -15.25 -8.12 3.76
N GLY A 62 -14.69 -7.82 4.94
CA GLY A 62 -13.46 -7.03 5.06
C GLY A 62 -12.20 -7.74 4.54
N LYS A 63 -12.15 -9.07 4.58
CA LYS A 63 -11.07 -9.85 3.94
C LYS A 63 -11.21 -9.78 2.42
N CYS A 64 -12.43 -9.92 1.92
CA CYS A 64 -12.71 -9.79 0.50
C CYS A 64 -12.51 -8.37 -0.02
N LEU A 65 -12.71 -7.35 0.80
CA LEU A 65 -12.34 -5.95 0.51
C LEU A 65 -10.84 -5.84 0.20
N ARG A 66 -9.98 -6.42 1.06
CA ARG A 66 -8.53 -6.45 0.85
C ARG A 66 -8.16 -7.22 -0.42
N ALA A 67 -8.80 -8.37 -0.67
CA ALA A 67 -8.57 -9.15 -1.88
C ALA A 67 -8.97 -8.39 -3.15
N CYS A 68 -10.14 -7.74 -3.15
CA CYS A 68 -10.59 -6.90 -4.25
C CYS A 68 -9.58 -5.79 -4.52
N LEU A 69 -9.13 -5.09 -3.47
CA LEU A 69 -8.18 -3.99 -3.62
C LEU A 69 -6.85 -4.48 -4.19
N MET A 70 -6.28 -5.55 -3.63
CA MET A 70 -5.05 -6.14 -4.14
C MET A 70 -5.19 -6.61 -5.60
N LYS A 71 -6.36 -7.11 -6.01
CA LYS A 71 -6.64 -7.47 -7.42
C LYS A 71 -6.73 -6.24 -8.32
N LYS A 72 -7.37 -5.14 -7.90
CA LYS A 72 -7.42 -3.89 -8.66
C LYS A 72 -6.05 -3.24 -8.82
N TYR A 73 -5.16 -3.46 -7.86
CA TYR A 73 -3.74 -3.09 -7.96
C TYR A 73 -2.89 -4.13 -8.69
N GLU A 74 -3.48 -5.26 -9.12
CA GLU A 74 -2.81 -6.39 -9.78
C GLU A 74 -1.69 -7.04 -8.94
N VAL A 75 -1.72 -6.80 -7.62
CA VAL A 75 -0.79 -7.36 -6.64
C VAL A 75 -1.15 -8.81 -6.31
N LEU A 76 -2.40 -9.21 -6.50
CA LEU A 76 -2.83 -10.61 -6.46
C LEU A 76 -3.20 -11.10 -7.86
N ASP A 77 -2.69 -12.28 -8.24
CA ASP A 77 -3.10 -12.97 -9.45
C ASP A 77 -4.47 -13.67 -9.29
N ALA A 78 -4.92 -14.32 -10.36
CA ALA A 78 -6.19 -15.06 -10.39
C ALA A 78 -6.24 -16.24 -9.38
N ASN A 79 -5.08 -16.73 -8.93
CA ASN A 79 -4.95 -17.81 -7.96
C ASN A 79 -4.78 -17.30 -6.52
N GLY A 80 -4.85 -15.98 -6.29
CA GLY A 80 -4.63 -15.38 -4.98
C GLY A 80 -3.17 -15.46 -4.54
N LYS A 81 -2.20 -15.46 -5.47
CA LYS A 81 -0.77 -15.37 -5.18
C LYS A 81 -0.24 -13.96 -5.46
N LEU A 82 0.73 -13.54 -4.64
CA LEU A 82 1.36 -12.23 -4.80
C LEU A 82 2.17 -12.12 -6.10
N VAL A 83 1.87 -11.09 -6.88
CA VAL A 83 2.66 -10.69 -8.05
C VAL A 83 3.76 -9.72 -7.60
N LYS A 84 4.92 -10.30 -7.24
CA LYS A 84 6.03 -9.57 -6.60
C LYS A 84 6.48 -8.31 -7.34
N SER A 85 6.57 -8.38 -8.67
CA SER A 85 7.02 -7.25 -9.49
C SER A 85 6.05 -6.06 -9.41
N ILE A 86 4.75 -6.33 -9.41
CA ILE A 86 3.70 -5.31 -9.31
C ILE A 86 3.64 -4.75 -7.89
N ALA A 87 3.77 -5.61 -6.87
CA ALA A 87 3.88 -5.16 -5.48
C ALA A 87 5.06 -4.18 -5.29
N LEU A 88 6.21 -4.48 -5.90
CA LEU A 88 7.40 -3.63 -5.83
C LEU A 88 7.21 -2.30 -6.58
N GLU A 89 6.50 -2.32 -7.71
CA GLU A 89 6.14 -1.11 -8.45
C GLU A 89 5.30 -0.16 -7.60
N HIS A 90 4.24 -0.66 -6.95
CA HIS A 90 3.42 0.17 -6.06
C HIS A 90 4.20 0.61 -4.82
N ALA A 91 5.03 -0.26 -4.24
CA ALA A 91 5.90 0.11 -3.12
C ALA A 91 6.79 1.31 -3.47
N LYS A 92 7.39 1.33 -4.68
CA LYS A 92 8.19 2.47 -5.15
C LYS A 92 7.42 3.79 -5.13
N LYS A 93 6.14 3.78 -5.44
CA LYS A 93 5.30 4.98 -5.41
C LYS A 93 5.01 5.43 -3.97
N PHE A 94 4.57 4.51 -3.12
CA PHE A 94 4.27 4.80 -1.71
C PHE A 94 5.50 5.19 -0.89
N THR A 95 6.71 4.84 -1.32
CA THR A 95 7.96 5.24 -0.66
C THR A 95 8.59 6.49 -1.26
N SER A 96 7.92 7.20 -2.17
CA SER A 96 8.50 8.33 -2.93
C SER A 96 9.83 7.97 -3.61
N SER A 97 9.97 6.72 -4.04
CA SER A 97 11.22 6.15 -4.58
C SER A 97 12.44 6.23 -3.63
N ASP A 98 12.25 6.40 -2.32
CA ASP A 98 13.33 6.31 -1.33
C ASP A 98 13.97 4.91 -1.39
N GLU A 99 15.27 4.86 -1.71
CA GLU A 99 15.98 3.61 -1.97
C GLU A 99 16.06 2.69 -0.75
N ASN A 100 16.18 3.26 0.46
CA ASN A 100 16.26 2.49 1.70
C ASN A 100 14.90 1.85 2.02
N LYS A 101 13.83 2.65 1.95
CA LYS A 101 12.45 2.16 2.13
C LYS A 101 12.10 1.13 1.05
N LEU A 102 12.50 1.35 -0.20
CA LEU A 102 12.25 0.42 -1.30
C LEU A 102 12.99 -0.92 -1.12
N LYS A 103 14.25 -0.90 -0.67
CA LYS A 103 15.01 -2.12 -0.37
C LYS A 103 14.35 -2.95 0.73
N ILE A 104 13.88 -2.28 1.78
CA ILE A 104 13.15 -2.94 2.87
C ILE A 104 11.80 -3.46 2.34
N ALA A 105 11.05 -2.67 1.58
CA ALA A 105 9.79 -3.12 0.97
C ALA A 105 9.99 -4.36 0.09
N GLY A 106 11.06 -4.41 -0.70
CA GLY A 106 11.44 -5.59 -1.47
C GLY A 106 11.70 -6.81 -0.59
N THR A 107 12.42 -6.62 0.54
CA THR A 107 12.64 -7.69 1.53
C THR A 107 11.33 -8.20 2.13
N ILE A 108 10.41 -7.30 2.46
CA ILE A 108 9.08 -7.64 2.98
C ILE A 108 8.27 -8.42 1.94
N ILE A 109 8.25 -7.96 0.69
CA ILE A 109 7.56 -8.63 -0.42
C ILE A 109 8.13 -10.03 -0.64
N ASP A 110 9.44 -10.19 -0.61
CA ASP A 110 10.11 -11.49 -0.73
C ASP A 110 9.68 -12.45 0.40
N MET A 111 9.66 -11.97 1.64
CA MET A 111 9.24 -12.77 2.80
C MET A 111 7.78 -13.19 2.72
N CYS A 112 6.88 -12.25 2.41
CA CYS A 112 5.45 -12.54 2.38
C CYS A 112 5.04 -13.37 1.17
N SER A 113 5.67 -13.17 0.01
CA SER A 113 5.39 -13.98 -1.19
C SER A 113 5.85 -15.43 -1.08
N ALA A 114 6.80 -15.73 -0.20
CA ALA A 114 7.26 -17.10 0.08
C ALA A 114 6.30 -17.90 0.99
N MET A 115 5.27 -17.26 1.54
CA MET A 115 4.29 -17.95 2.40
C MET A 115 3.35 -18.84 1.59
N ASP A 116 3.03 -20.00 2.14
CA ASP A 116 1.89 -20.79 1.70
C ASP A 116 0.61 -20.14 2.19
N THR A 117 -0.15 -19.58 1.26
CA THR A 117 -1.50 -19.09 1.51
C THR A 117 -2.55 -20.16 1.26
N VAL A 118 -3.68 -20.02 1.94
CA VAL A 118 -4.87 -20.85 1.69
C VAL A 118 -5.46 -20.58 0.30
N SER A 119 -6.30 -21.50 -0.19
CA SER A 119 -6.90 -21.38 -1.53
C SER A 119 -7.99 -20.32 -1.64
N ASP A 120 -8.67 -19.98 -0.53
CA ASP A 120 -9.63 -18.89 -0.52
C ASP A 120 -8.92 -17.55 -0.69
N THR A 121 -9.27 -16.82 -1.74
CA THR A 121 -8.55 -15.59 -2.10
C THR A 121 -8.76 -14.45 -1.10
N CYS A 122 -9.89 -14.41 -0.40
CA CYS A 122 -10.13 -13.39 0.63
C CYS A 122 -9.24 -13.67 1.85
N GLU A 123 -9.19 -14.91 2.29
CA GLU A 123 -8.30 -15.35 3.37
C GLU A 123 -6.82 -15.20 2.99
N ALA A 124 -6.43 -15.54 1.76
CA ALA A 124 -5.07 -15.33 1.28
C ALA A 124 -4.67 -13.85 1.30
N ALA A 125 -5.56 -12.94 0.89
CA ALA A 125 -5.30 -11.51 0.93
C ALA A 125 -5.10 -11.00 2.36
N GLU A 126 -5.91 -11.48 3.32
CA GLU A 126 -5.72 -11.15 4.74
C GLU A 126 -4.36 -11.65 5.25
N GLN A 127 -3.98 -12.88 4.94
CA GLN A 127 -2.67 -13.45 5.34
C GLN A 127 -1.50 -12.60 4.80
N TYR A 128 -1.60 -12.11 3.56
CA TYR A 128 -0.60 -11.21 3.01
C TYR A 128 -0.63 -9.82 3.67
N SER A 129 -1.80 -9.25 3.92
CA SER A 129 -1.96 -7.98 4.65
C SER A 129 -1.34 -8.05 6.05
N GLU A 130 -1.61 -9.13 6.79
CA GLU A 130 -1.02 -9.37 8.12
C GLU A 130 0.50 -9.52 8.04
N CYS A 131 1.01 -10.26 7.03
CA CYS A 131 2.44 -10.38 6.83
C CYS A 131 3.09 -9.02 6.53
N PHE A 132 2.54 -8.25 5.59
CA PHE A 132 3.06 -6.93 5.25
C PHE A 132 3.09 -6.01 6.46
N LYS A 133 2.00 -5.96 7.23
CA LYS A 133 1.95 -5.17 8.46
C LYS A 133 3.02 -5.61 9.46
N LYS A 134 3.07 -6.90 9.79
CA LYS A 134 4.01 -7.43 10.78
C LYS A 134 5.46 -7.14 10.40
N GLN A 135 5.81 -7.33 9.13
CA GLN A 135 7.17 -7.08 8.67
C GLN A 135 7.45 -5.57 8.60
N ALA A 136 6.51 -4.74 8.14
CA ALA A 136 6.66 -3.29 8.17
C ALA A 136 6.91 -2.76 9.59
N ASP A 137 6.14 -3.25 10.58
CA ASP A 137 6.33 -2.92 12.00
C ASP A 137 7.73 -3.36 12.49
N THR A 138 8.19 -4.55 12.07
CA THR A 138 9.53 -5.10 12.43
C THR A 138 10.67 -4.24 11.88
N TYR A 139 10.52 -3.72 10.66
CA TYR A 139 11.52 -2.87 10.01
C TYR A 139 11.34 -1.37 10.29
N GLY A 140 10.32 -0.97 11.05
CA GLY A 140 10.04 0.43 11.38
C GLY A 140 9.55 1.25 10.19
N ILE A 141 8.88 0.63 9.21
CA ILE A 141 8.25 1.34 8.09
C ILE A 141 6.81 1.70 8.46
N THR A 142 6.53 2.99 8.52
CA THR A 142 5.17 3.53 8.51
C THR A 142 4.84 4.08 7.13
N LEU A 143 3.89 3.42 6.44
CA LEU A 143 3.19 4.03 5.30
C LEU A 143 2.14 4.99 5.86
N GLU A 144 2.32 6.29 5.68
CA GLU A 144 1.27 7.26 6.01
C GLU A 144 0.26 7.23 4.86
N ILE A 145 -0.95 6.74 5.13
CA ILE A 145 -2.09 6.70 4.20
C ILE A 145 -3.11 7.69 4.73
#